data_AF-A0A1A7YCA5-F1
#
_entry.id   AF-A0A1A7YCA5-F1
#
_cell.length_a   1.000
_cell.length_b   1.000
_cell.length_c   1.000
_cell.angle_alpha   90.00
_cell.angle_beta   90.00
_cell.angle_gamma   90.00
#
_symmetry.space_group_name_H-M   'P 1'
#
loop_
_entity.id
_entity.type
_entity.pdbx_description
1 polymer ?
#
loop_
_entity_poly.entity_id
_entity_poly.type
_entity_poly.pdbx_seq_one_letter_code
_entity_poly.pdbx_strand_id
1 'polypeptide(L)'
;ISVLKSVSMACLACISVDRYLAITKPLSYNQLVTPCRLRGCIALIWIYSSLVFLPSFFGWGKPGYHGDIFEWCAHSWPTSALFTGFVVCFLYAPAALVVCFTYYHIFRICQQHNREISERRARFPSQEMETADGNGGGHHSGHGPDRRYAMVLFRITSVFYMLWLPYIIYFLLESSHVLNSPALSFITTWLAISNSFCNCVIYSLSNSVFRLGMRRLSQTMCSFSHCAADERDFGEPKPRKRANSCSI
;
A
#
# COMPACT_ATOMS: atom_id res chain seq x y z
N ILE A 1 -14.63 -6.92 -8.28
CA ILE A 1 -13.91 -5.73 -7.73
C ILE A 1 -14.00 -5.67 -6.21
N SER A 2 -15.18 -5.83 -5.60
CA SER A 2 -15.36 -5.78 -4.14
C SER A 2 -14.44 -6.74 -3.36
N VAL A 3 -14.32 -7.98 -3.81
CA VAL A 3 -13.40 -8.98 -3.21
C VAL A 3 -11.94 -8.47 -3.19
N LEU A 4 -11.44 -7.91 -4.28
CA LEU A 4 -10.07 -7.38 -4.36
C LEU A 4 -9.84 -6.20 -3.41
N LYS A 5 -10.86 -5.36 -3.22
CA LYS A 5 -10.80 -4.26 -2.25
C LYS A 5 -10.80 -4.78 -0.81
N SER A 6 -11.58 -5.81 -0.50
CA SER A 6 -11.52 -6.52 0.78
C SER A 6 -10.13 -7.12 1.05
N VAL A 7 -9.56 -7.83 0.07
CA VAL A 7 -8.20 -8.38 0.17
C VAL A 7 -7.20 -7.27 0.49
N SER A 8 -7.27 -6.14 -0.23
CA SER A 8 -6.37 -5.00 0.01
C SER A 8 -6.50 -4.44 1.44
N MET A 9 -7.74 -4.31 1.93
CA MET A 9 -8.01 -3.79 3.27
C MET A 9 -7.52 -4.76 4.37
N ALA A 10 -7.79 -6.05 4.21
CA ALA A 10 -7.32 -7.08 5.12
C ALA A 10 -5.79 -7.19 5.13
N CYS A 11 -5.15 -7.09 3.95
CA CYS A 11 -3.69 -7.02 3.85
C CYS A 11 -3.12 -5.82 4.61
N LEU A 12 -3.73 -4.63 4.53
CA LEU A 12 -3.27 -3.46 5.29
C LEU A 12 -3.41 -3.64 6.80
N ALA A 13 -4.50 -4.28 7.26
CA ALA A 13 -4.65 -4.63 8.66
C ALA A 13 -3.59 -5.66 9.11
N CYS A 14 -3.30 -6.67 8.29
CA CYS A 14 -2.23 -7.63 8.59
C CYS A 14 -0.85 -6.96 8.60
N ILE A 15 -0.58 -6.02 7.68
CA ILE A 15 0.67 -5.24 7.66
C ILE A 15 0.78 -4.39 8.92
N SER A 16 -0.30 -3.77 9.39
CA SER A 16 -0.26 -2.97 10.63
C SER A 16 0.01 -3.84 11.86
N VAL A 17 -0.56 -5.04 11.93
CA VAL A 17 -0.28 -6.04 12.98
C VAL A 17 1.15 -6.54 12.90
N ASP A 18 1.64 -6.87 11.70
CA ASP A 18 3.02 -7.32 11.47
C ASP A 18 4.03 -6.28 11.99
N ARG A 19 3.82 -5.01 11.66
CA ARG A 19 4.65 -3.91 12.17
C ARG A 19 4.53 -3.73 13.67
N TYR A 20 3.32 -3.84 14.21
CA TYR A 20 3.10 -3.79 15.65
C TYR A 20 3.90 -4.90 16.37
N LEU A 21 3.87 -6.14 15.85
CA LEU A 21 4.63 -7.26 16.41
C LEU A 21 6.14 -7.05 16.30
N ALA A 22 6.63 -6.56 15.15
CA ALA A 22 8.05 -6.26 14.95
C ALA A 22 8.57 -5.21 15.96
N ILE A 23 7.78 -4.16 16.22
CA ILE A 23 8.15 -3.08 17.15
C ILE A 23 8.00 -3.49 18.61
N THR A 24 6.95 -4.22 18.97
CA THR A 24 6.66 -4.57 20.38
C THR A 24 7.40 -5.80 20.88
N LYS A 25 7.70 -6.77 20.00
CA LYS A 25 8.27 -8.06 20.37
C LYS A 25 9.39 -8.49 19.39
N PRO A 26 10.49 -7.74 19.28
CA PRO A 26 11.53 -8.00 18.29
C PRO A 26 12.17 -9.39 18.41
N LEU A 27 12.36 -9.90 19.63
CA LEU A 27 12.99 -11.22 19.86
C LEU A 27 12.07 -12.38 19.48
N SER A 28 10.76 -12.27 19.73
CA SER A 28 9.79 -13.31 19.39
C SER A 28 9.29 -13.20 17.96
N TYR A 29 9.42 -12.04 17.31
CA TYR A 29 8.93 -11.79 15.94
C TYR A 29 9.38 -12.87 14.95
N ASN A 30 10.67 -13.23 14.96
CA ASN A 30 11.23 -14.25 14.06
C ASN A 30 10.66 -15.67 14.30
N GLN A 31 10.14 -15.94 15.49
CA GLN A 31 9.48 -17.21 15.82
C GLN A 31 7.97 -17.17 15.49
N LEU A 32 7.34 -16.00 15.59
CA LEU A 32 5.92 -15.84 15.30
C LEU A 32 5.64 -15.78 13.79
N VAL A 33 6.41 -14.98 13.04
CA VAL A 33 6.19 -14.68 11.62
C VAL A 33 7.06 -15.57 10.75
N THR A 34 6.52 -16.73 10.37
CA THR A 34 7.20 -17.69 9.50
C THR A 34 6.61 -17.67 8.08
N PRO A 35 7.39 -18.05 7.04
CA PRO A 35 6.91 -18.03 5.66
C PRO A 35 5.69 -18.95 5.42
N CYS A 36 5.62 -20.10 6.11
CA CYS A 36 4.46 -20.98 6.02
C CYS A 36 3.20 -20.33 6.60
N ARG A 37 3.31 -19.67 7.76
CA ARG A 37 2.20 -18.94 8.37
C ARG A 37 1.76 -17.76 7.51
N LEU A 38 2.71 -17.06 6.89
CA LEU A 38 2.40 -15.94 5.98
C LEU A 38 1.62 -16.43 4.75
N ARG A 39 2.04 -17.52 4.12
CA ARG A 39 1.30 -18.14 3.00
C ARG A 39 -0.11 -18.55 3.41
N GLY A 40 -0.25 -19.17 4.59
CA GLY A 40 -1.55 -19.51 5.17
C GLY A 40 -2.43 -18.28 5.41
N CYS A 41 -1.87 -17.20 5.97
CA CYS A 41 -2.57 -15.94 6.21
C CYS A 41 -3.09 -15.32 4.89
N ILE A 42 -2.25 -15.28 3.85
CA ILE A 42 -2.63 -14.78 2.53
C ILE A 42 -3.79 -15.62 1.96
N ALA A 43 -3.70 -16.95 2.01
CA ALA A 43 -4.77 -17.83 1.55
C ALA A 43 -6.08 -17.59 2.32
N LEU A 44 -6.01 -17.43 3.64
CA LEU A 44 -7.16 -17.13 4.48
C LEU A 44 -7.80 -15.78 4.14
N ILE A 45 -7.01 -14.74 3.83
CA ILE A 45 -7.52 -13.44 3.41
C ILE A 45 -8.36 -13.55 2.11
N TRP A 46 -7.88 -14.34 1.14
CA TRP A 46 -8.59 -14.57 -0.11
C TRP A 46 -9.90 -15.34 0.11
N ILE A 47 -9.84 -16.41 0.92
CA ILE A 47 -11.02 -17.21 1.26
C ILE A 47 -12.05 -16.34 2.00
N TYR A 48 -11.61 -15.63 3.04
CA TYR A 48 -12.45 -14.73 3.81
C TYR A 48 -13.12 -13.65 2.94
N SER A 49 -12.34 -12.97 2.10
CA SER A 49 -12.85 -11.92 1.21
C SER A 49 -13.87 -12.47 0.21
N SER A 50 -13.67 -13.70 -0.27
CA SER A 50 -14.63 -14.36 -1.17
C SER A 50 -15.91 -14.73 -0.44
N LEU A 51 -15.81 -15.26 0.78
CA LEU A 51 -16.94 -15.66 1.60
C LEU A 51 -17.83 -14.48 2.02
N VAL A 52 -17.24 -13.33 2.39
CA VAL A 52 -17.99 -12.13 2.80
C VAL A 52 -18.90 -11.61 1.68
N PHE A 53 -18.45 -11.69 0.42
CA PHE A 53 -19.26 -11.23 -0.73
C PHE A 53 -20.08 -12.34 -1.39
N LEU A 54 -19.93 -13.59 -0.97
CA LEU A 54 -20.68 -14.72 -1.51
C LEU A 54 -22.22 -14.56 -1.37
N PRO A 55 -22.78 -14.00 -0.28
CA PRO A 55 -24.23 -13.80 -0.13
C PRO A 55 -24.86 -12.97 -1.27
N SER A 56 -24.07 -12.13 -1.95
CA SER A 56 -24.50 -11.38 -3.13
C SER A 56 -25.05 -12.28 -4.25
N PHE A 57 -24.57 -13.52 -4.37
CA PHE A 57 -25.03 -14.50 -5.35
C PHE A 57 -26.29 -15.26 -4.90
N PHE A 58 -26.64 -15.17 -3.62
CA PHE A 58 -27.79 -15.84 -3.00
C PHE A 58 -28.94 -14.86 -2.71
N GLY A 59 -28.99 -13.73 -3.41
CA GLY A 59 -30.11 -12.79 -3.33
C GLY A 59 -30.09 -11.84 -2.12
N TRP A 60 -28.98 -11.71 -1.40
CA TRP A 60 -28.89 -10.79 -0.24
C TRP A 60 -28.84 -9.31 -0.61
N GLY A 61 -28.69 -8.99 -1.90
CA GLY A 61 -28.67 -7.63 -2.44
C GLY A 61 -27.32 -7.25 -3.04
N LYS A 62 -27.22 -6.00 -3.50
CA LYS A 62 -26.04 -5.46 -4.16
C LYS A 62 -24.88 -5.26 -3.14
N PRO A 63 -23.67 -5.78 -3.40
CA PRO A 63 -22.52 -5.71 -2.47
C PRO A 63 -21.77 -4.37 -2.51
N GLY A 64 -22.24 -3.42 -3.31
CA GLY A 64 -21.63 -2.11 -3.52
C GLY A 64 -21.80 -1.59 -4.94
N TYR A 65 -21.33 -0.37 -5.19
CA TYR A 65 -21.65 0.39 -6.41
C TYR A 65 -20.63 0.26 -7.55
N HIS A 66 -19.63 -0.61 -7.40
CA HIS A 66 -18.60 -0.83 -8.41
C HIS A 66 -19.17 -1.31 -9.76
N GLY A 67 -20.38 -1.90 -9.75
CA GLY A 67 -21.08 -2.38 -10.94
C GLY A 67 -22.01 -1.34 -11.57
N ASP A 68 -22.25 -0.19 -10.93
CA ASP A 68 -23.24 0.81 -11.36
C ASP A 68 -22.85 1.53 -12.67
N ILE A 69 -21.66 1.24 -13.19
CA ILE A 69 -21.28 1.56 -14.57
C ILE A 69 -22.20 0.86 -15.58
N PHE A 70 -22.74 -0.32 -15.23
CA PHE A 70 -23.73 -1.03 -16.01
C PHE A 70 -25.13 -0.63 -15.54
N GLU A 71 -25.96 -0.18 -16.47
CA GLU A 71 -27.31 0.33 -16.21
C GLU A 71 -28.18 -0.67 -15.42
N TRP A 72 -28.05 -1.96 -15.72
CA TRP A 72 -28.77 -3.02 -14.99
C TRP A 72 -28.41 -3.06 -13.49
N CYS A 73 -27.13 -2.95 -13.14
CA CYS A 73 -26.69 -2.92 -11.74
C CYS A 73 -27.12 -1.64 -11.01
N ALA A 74 -27.26 -0.53 -11.76
CA ALA A 74 -27.69 0.74 -11.21
C ALA A 74 -29.21 0.76 -10.89
N HIS A 75 -30.05 0.21 -11.78
CA HIS A 75 -31.51 0.29 -11.66
C HIS A 75 -32.18 -0.99 -11.13
N SER A 76 -31.69 -2.17 -11.51
CA SER A 76 -32.38 -3.45 -11.25
C SER A 76 -31.83 -4.20 -10.03
N TRP A 77 -30.70 -3.76 -9.46
CA TRP A 77 -30.05 -4.44 -8.34
C TRP A 77 -29.99 -3.55 -7.08
N PRO A 78 -31.01 -3.61 -6.22
CA PRO A 78 -31.05 -2.79 -5.01
C PRO A 78 -30.04 -3.27 -3.95
N THR A 79 -29.57 -2.34 -3.14
CA THR A 79 -28.83 -2.62 -1.91
C THR A 79 -29.79 -3.08 -0.81
N SER A 80 -29.26 -3.72 0.24
CA SER A 80 -30.03 -4.17 1.39
C SER A 80 -29.31 -3.73 2.66
N ALA A 81 -30.02 -3.04 3.56
CA ALA A 81 -29.46 -2.57 4.84
C ALA A 81 -28.83 -3.72 5.66
N LEU A 82 -29.43 -4.91 5.63
CA LEU A 82 -28.91 -6.09 6.32
C LEU A 82 -27.58 -6.55 5.73
N PHE A 83 -27.48 -6.63 4.40
CA PHE A 83 -26.25 -7.05 3.75
C PHE A 83 -25.15 -5.99 3.88
N THR A 84 -25.50 -4.71 3.74
CA THR A 84 -24.60 -3.59 3.98
C THR A 84 -24.07 -3.59 5.41
N GLY A 85 -24.96 -3.78 6.39
CA GLY A 85 -24.59 -3.91 7.80
C GLY A 85 -23.69 -5.11 8.06
N PHE A 86 -23.97 -6.26 7.44
CA PHE A 86 -23.10 -7.44 7.49
C PHE A 86 -21.70 -7.13 6.96
N VAL A 87 -21.58 -6.54 5.77
CA VAL A 87 -20.27 -6.17 5.19
C VAL A 87 -19.55 -5.17 6.09
N VAL A 88 -20.24 -4.18 6.65
CA VAL A 88 -19.63 -3.19 7.55
C VAL A 88 -19.11 -3.86 8.83
N CYS A 89 -19.93 -4.69 9.48
CA CYS A 89 -19.58 -5.32 10.75
C CYS A 89 -18.49 -6.39 10.64
N PHE A 90 -18.43 -7.12 9.52
CA PHE A 90 -17.45 -8.19 9.35
C PHE A 90 -16.19 -7.73 8.59
N LEU A 91 -16.29 -6.78 7.67
CA LEU A 91 -15.14 -6.34 6.87
C LEU A 91 -14.60 -4.98 7.32
N TYR A 92 -15.42 -3.92 7.25
CA TYR A 92 -14.92 -2.55 7.40
C TYR A 92 -14.58 -2.19 8.85
N ALA A 93 -15.48 -2.47 9.78
CA ALA A 93 -15.29 -2.15 11.19
C ALA A 93 -14.12 -2.93 11.81
N PRO A 94 -13.97 -4.26 11.64
CA PRO A 94 -12.84 -4.99 12.22
C PRO A 94 -11.50 -4.55 11.64
N ALA A 95 -11.42 -4.34 10.32
CA ALA A 95 -10.19 -3.87 9.69
C ALA A 95 -9.81 -2.47 10.19
N ALA A 96 -10.77 -1.54 10.28
CA ALA A 96 -10.54 -0.21 10.81
C ALA A 96 -10.10 -0.25 12.28
N LEU A 97 -10.75 -1.07 13.11
CA LEU A 97 -10.41 -1.22 14.53
C LEU A 97 -9.00 -1.78 14.72
N VAL A 98 -8.62 -2.82 13.98
CA VAL A 98 -7.26 -3.41 14.04
C VAL A 98 -6.22 -2.36 13.66
N VAL A 99 -6.45 -1.62 12.58
CA VAL A 99 -5.54 -0.57 12.11
C VAL A 99 -5.42 0.55 13.14
N CYS A 100 -6.54 1.09 13.63
CA CYS A 100 -6.55 2.14 14.64
C CYS A 100 -5.85 1.69 15.93
N PHE A 101 -6.14 0.48 16.41
CA PHE A 101 -5.54 -0.08 17.61
C PHE A 101 -4.02 -0.23 17.46
N THR A 102 -3.57 -0.91 16.40
CA THR A 102 -2.14 -1.16 16.17
C THR A 102 -1.36 0.14 16.03
N TYR A 103 -1.85 1.11 15.25
CA TYR A 103 -1.16 2.39 15.07
C TYR A 103 -1.21 3.29 16.31
N TYR A 104 -2.32 3.31 17.06
CA TYR A 104 -2.38 4.02 18.33
C TYR A 104 -1.27 3.54 19.29
N HIS A 105 -1.12 2.23 19.43
CA HIS A 105 -0.06 1.66 20.26
C HIS A 105 1.35 1.94 19.72
N ILE A 106 1.56 1.81 18.40
CA ILE A 106 2.85 2.15 17.78
C ILE A 106 3.20 3.63 18.04
N PHE A 107 2.24 4.53 17.88
CA PHE A 107 2.43 5.96 18.11
C PHE A 107 2.78 6.26 19.58
N ARG A 108 2.08 5.63 20.53
CA ARG A 108 2.39 5.77 21.95
C ARG A 108 3.80 5.31 22.29
N ILE A 109 4.23 4.15 21.78
CA ILE A 109 5.59 3.64 21.98
C ILE A 109 6.62 4.61 21.39
N CYS A 110 6.35 5.13 20.19
CA CYS A 110 7.22 6.10 19.53
C CYS A 110 7.35 7.42 20.33
N GLN A 111 6.26 7.90 20.92
CA GLN A 111 6.29 9.10 21.77
C GLN A 111 7.07 8.86 23.07
N GLN A 112 6.85 7.72 23.72
CA GLN A 112 7.59 7.36 24.95
C GLN A 112 9.09 7.33 24.68
N HIS A 113 9.52 6.68 23.60
CA HIS A 113 10.93 6.61 23.23
C HIS A 113 11.52 7.98 22.85
N ASN A 114 10.74 8.83 22.15
CA ASN A 114 11.17 10.21 21.87
C ASN A 114 11.35 11.03 23.14
N ARG A 115 10.45 10.88 24.12
CA ARG A 115 10.53 11.57 25.40
C ARG A 115 11.77 11.13 26.17
N GLU A 116 12.01 9.82 26.26
CA GLU A 116 13.21 9.27 26.92
C GLU A 116 14.51 9.75 26.25
N ILE A 117 14.58 9.79 24.92
CA ILE A 117 15.74 10.33 24.18
C ILE A 117 15.92 11.82 24.49
N SER A 118 14.84 12.61 24.46
CA SER A 118 14.92 14.05 24.74
C SER A 118 15.37 14.32 26.17
N GLU A 119 14.91 13.53 27.15
CA GLU A 119 15.32 13.64 28.55
C GLU A 119 16.77 13.20 28.76
N ARG A 120 17.25 12.17 28.05
CA ARG A 120 18.68 11.79 28.06
C ARG A 120 19.56 12.89 27.46
N ARG A 121 19.12 13.52 26.37
CA ARG A 121 19.81 14.64 25.73
C ARG A 121 19.80 15.91 26.59
N ALA A 122 18.75 16.13 27.37
CA ALA A 122 18.66 17.23 28.33
C ALA A 122 19.50 16.99 29.61
N ARG A 123 19.58 15.74 30.09
CA ARG A 123 20.40 15.35 31.26
C ARG A 123 21.89 15.31 30.98
N PHE A 124 22.29 15.02 29.75
CA PHE A 124 23.67 15.06 29.29
C PHE A 124 23.80 16.02 28.10
N PRO A 125 23.89 17.34 28.32
CA PRO A 125 24.16 18.32 27.26
C PRO A 125 25.58 18.21 26.66
N SER A 126 26.36 17.18 26.98
CA SER A 126 27.80 17.13 26.76
C SER A 126 28.20 16.97 25.29
N GLN A 127 28.63 18.10 24.72
CA GLN A 127 29.80 18.23 23.82
C GLN A 127 29.68 17.62 22.41
N GLU A 128 28.76 18.14 21.59
CA GLU A 128 28.99 18.23 20.14
C GLU A 128 29.82 19.50 19.85
N MET A 129 31.07 19.55 20.34
CA MET A 129 32.07 20.47 19.78
C MET A 129 33.34 19.67 19.52
N GLU A 130 33.57 19.47 18.21
CA GLU A 130 34.84 19.12 17.58
C GLU A 130 35.63 17.94 18.17
N THR A 131 35.44 16.74 17.59
CA THR A 131 36.59 15.98 17.08
C THR A 131 36.13 15.06 15.96
N ALA A 132 36.52 15.41 14.74
CA ALA A 132 36.69 14.45 13.67
C ALA A 132 37.94 13.61 14.01
N ASP A 133 37.79 12.48 14.68
CA ASP A 133 38.66 11.31 14.46
C ASP A 133 38.13 10.05 15.17
N GLY A 134 38.39 8.90 14.56
CA GLY A 134 38.64 7.64 15.26
C GLY A 134 37.56 7.03 16.16
N ASN A 135 36.78 6.11 15.57
CA ASN A 135 36.52 4.78 16.16
C ASN A 135 35.95 4.72 17.59
N GLY A 136 34.69 5.13 17.76
CA GLY A 136 33.89 4.84 18.94
C GLY A 136 32.48 4.42 18.54
N GLY A 137 32.24 3.10 18.45
CA GLY A 137 30.96 2.50 18.11
C GLY A 137 29.88 2.86 19.13
N GLY A 138 29.26 4.03 18.94
CA GLY A 138 28.08 4.47 19.66
C GLY A 138 26.94 3.51 19.38
N HIS A 139 26.44 2.88 20.44
CA HIS A 139 25.33 1.94 20.46
C HIS A 139 24.05 2.59 19.90
N HIS A 140 23.93 2.66 18.58
CA HIS A 140 22.68 2.98 17.89
C HIS A 140 21.68 1.90 18.28
N SER A 141 20.85 2.20 19.28
CA SER A 141 19.69 1.38 19.63
C SER A 141 18.91 1.13 18.34
N GLY A 142 18.87 -0.13 17.88
CA GLY A 142 18.48 -0.56 16.53
C GLY A 142 17.03 -0.29 16.10
N HIS A 143 16.31 0.62 16.74
CA HIS A 143 14.88 0.91 16.53
C HIS A 143 14.63 2.08 15.55
N GLY A 144 15.67 2.77 15.08
CA GLY A 144 15.56 3.91 14.15
C GLY A 144 14.98 3.59 12.75
N PRO A 145 15.42 2.52 12.05
CA PRO A 145 14.93 2.19 10.72
C PRO A 145 13.50 1.63 10.75
N ASP A 146 13.17 0.77 11.72
CA ASP A 146 11.84 0.15 11.84
C ASP A 146 10.74 1.18 12.08
N ARG A 147 11.03 2.21 12.89
CA ARG A 147 10.11 3.33 13.13
C ARG A 147 9.88 4.17 11.88
N ARG A 148 10.94 4.48 11.12
CA ARG A 148 10.81 5.22 9.85
C ARG A 148 9.95 4.45 8.85
N TYR A 149 10.13 3.14 8.77
CA TYR A 149 9.32 2.26 7.94
C TYR A 149 7.86 2.20 8.41
N ALA A 150 7.61 2.12 9.72
CA ALA A 150 6.26 2.16 10.28
C ALA A 150 5.52 3.48 10.00
N MET A 151 6.21 4.63 10.03
CA MET A 151 5.61 5.93 9.65
C MET A 151 5.21 5.98 8.17
N VAL A 152 5.98 5.35 7.29
CA VAL A 152 5.63 5.22 5.87
C VAL A 152 4.37 4.37 5.71
N LEU A 153 4.29 3.23 6.40
CA LEU A 153 3.11 2.36 6.36
C LEU A 153 1.88 3.01 6.99
N PHE A 154 2.06 3.81 8.05
CA PHE A 154 1.01 4.65 8.62
C PHE A 154 0.46 5.62 7.58
N ARG A 155 1.34 6.33 6.85
CA ARG A 155 0.90 7.23 5.77
C ARG A 155 0.11 6.48 4.69
N ILE A 156 0.61 5.31 4.25
CA ILE A 156 -0.08 4.47 3.25
C ILE A 156 -1.47 4.08 3.74
N THR A 157 -1.56 3.58 4.96
CA THR A 157 -2.81 3.07 5.53
C THR A 157 -3.82 4.20 5.77
N SER A 158 -3.36 5.35 6.27
CA SER A 158 -4.23 6.52 6.48
C SER A 158 -4.81 7.07 5.17
N VAL A 159 -4.00 7.19 4.11
CA VAL A 159 -4.50 7.62 2.79
C VAL A 159 -5.51 6.62 2.25
N PHE A 160 -5.27 5.31 2.41
CA PHE A 160 -6.21 4.27 2.01
C PHE A 160 -7.59 4.49 2.66
N TYR A 161 -7.66 4.64 3.99
CA TYR A 161 -8.94 4.82 4.69
C TYR A 161 -9.59 6.16 4.39
N MET A 162 -8.84 7.23 4.20
CA MET A 162 -9.39 8.55 3.83
C MET A 162 -10.09 8.53 2.46
N LEU A 163 -9.53 7.80 1.49
CA LEU A 163 -10.16 7.62 0.16
C LEU A 163 -11.37 6.69 0.20
N TRP A 164 -11.44 5.82 1.21
CA TRP A 164 -12.48 4.80 1.35
C TRP A 164 -13.66 5.25 2.21
N LEU A 165 -13.42 6.13 3.18
CA LEU A 165 -14.42 6.61 4.12
C LEU A 165 -15.65 7.23 3.42
N PRO A 166 -15.51 8.09 2.39
CA PRO A 166 -16.67 8.63 1.68
C PRO A 166 -17.55 7.56 1.04
N TYR A 167 -16.94 6.49 0.51
CA TYR A 167 -17.66 5.36 -0.06
C TYR A 167 -18.40 4.54 1.00
N ILE A 168 -17.78 4.25 2.16
CA ILE A 168 -18.46 3.54 3.26
C ILE A 168 -19.66 4.34 3.76
N ILE A 169 -19.49 5.66 3.95
CA ILE A 169 -20.56 6.54 4.42
C ILE A 169 -21.71 6.55 3.41
N TYR A 170 -21.41 6.74 2.12
CA TYR A 170 -22.43 6.69 1.08
C TYR A 170 -23.14 5.33 1.01
N PHE A 171 -22.39 4.23 1.13
CA PHE A 171 -22.94 2.87 1.17
C PHE A 171 -23.93 2.67 2.31
N LEU A 172 -23.59 3.15 3.52
CA LEU A 172 -24.50 3.12 4.67
C LEU A 172 -25.74 4.01 4.45
N LEU A 173 -25.56 5.25 3.98
CA LEU A 173 -26.65 6.21 3.83
C LEU A 173 -27.67 5.78 2.78
N GLU A 174 -27.22 5.30 1.63
CA GLU A 174 -28.11 4.83 0.56
C GLU A 174 -28.81 3.53 0.96
N SER A 175 -28.12 2.59 1.62
CA SER A 175 -28.74 1.35 2.10
C SER A 175 -29.76 1.58 3.21
N SER A 176 -29.65 2.69 3.93
CA SER A 176 -30.65 3.16 4.90
C SER A 176 -31.76 4.03 4.29
N HIS A 177 -31.78 4.19 2.96
CA HIS A 177 -32.71 5.03 2.20
C HIS A 177 -32.69 6.53 2.57
N VAL A 178 -31.61 7.02 3.19
CA VAL A 178 -31.48 8.42 3.61
C VAL A 178 -31.05 9.33 2.46
N LEU A 179 -30.20 8.83 1.56
CA LEU A 179 -29.64 9.60 0.44
C LEU A 179 -29.58 8.73 -0.82
N ASN A 180 -30.19 9.20 -1.91
CA ASN A 180 -30.08 8.56 -3.23
C ASN A 180 -29.61 9.59 -4.25
N SER A 181 -28.33 9.48 -4.64
CA SER A 181 -27.66 10.42 -5.54
C SER A 181 -26.69 9.65 -6.43
N PRO A 182 -26.99 9.49 -7.73
CA PRO A 182 -26.12 8.77 -8.68
C PRO A 182 -24.74 9.44 -8.82
N ALA A 183 -24.68 10.76 -8.77
CA ALA A 183 -23.42 11.52 -8.83
C ALA A 183 -22.50 11.21 -7.64
N LEU A 184 -23.05 11.12 -6.43
CA LEU A 184 -22.27 10.75 -5.24
C LEU A 184 -21.84 9.28 -5.28
N SER A 185 -22.69 8.36 -5.75
CA SER A 185 -22.29 6.96 -6.01
C SER A 185 -21.08 6.90 -6.92
N PHE A 186 -21.14 7.61 -8.06
CA PHE A 186 -20.05 7.67 -9.02
C PHE A 186 -18.77 8.24 -8.40
N ILE A 187 -18.83 9.45 -7.83
CA ILE A 187 -17.66 10.13 -7.27
C ILE A 187 -17.00 9.29 -6.17
N THR A 188 -17.77 8.79 -5.21
CA THR A 188 -17.23 8.01 -4.09
C THR A 188 -16.66 6.67 -4.54
N THR A 189 -17.29 6.01 -5.51
CA THR A 189 -16.81 4.75 -6.09
C THR A 189 -15.49 4.95 -6.84
N TRP A 190 -15.41 5.96 -7.69
CA TRP A 190 -14.17 6.27 -8.43
C TRP A 190 -13.04 6.70 -7.49
N LEU A 191 -13.35 7.47 -6.45
CA LEU A 191 -12.39 7.81 -5.40
C LEU A 191 -11.86 6.55 -4.70
N ALA A 192 -12.74 5.62 -4.31
CA ALA A 192 -12.35 4.36 -3.70
C ALA A 192 -11.57 3.44 -4.66
N ILE A 193 -11.86 3.49 -5.98
CA ILE A 193 -11.12 2.76 -7.02
C ILE A 193 -9.71 3.31 -7.16
N SER A 194 -9.53 4.64 -7.20
CA SER A 194 -8.26 5.34 -7.39
C SER A 194 -7.17 4.96 -6.38
N ASN A 195 -7.56 4.49 -5.20
CA ASN A 195 -6.69 3.96 -4.15
C ASN A 195 -5.60 3.00 -4.66
N SER A 196 -5.91 2.15 -5.65
CA SER A 196 -4.92 1.25 -6.25
C SER A 196 -3.76 2.00 -6.93
N PHE A 197 -4.04 3.14 -7.58
CA PHE A 197 -3.02 4.04 -8.12
C PHE A 197 -2.25 4.76 -7.01
N CYS A 198 -2.95 5.19 -5.96
CA CYS A 198 -2.33 5.83 -4.80
C CYS A 198 -1.29 4.93 -4.13
N ASN A 199 -1.52 3.61 -4.04
CA ASN A 199 -0.52 2.68 -3.51
C ASN A 199 0.80 2.77 -4.29
N CYS A 200 0.78 2.75 -5.63
CA CYS A 200 1.97 2.91 -6.47
C CYS A 200 2.69 4.25 -6.21
N VAL A 201 1.94 5.35 -6.15
CA VAL A 201 2.49 6.71 -5.90
C VAL A 201 3.09 6.81 -4.50
N ILE A 202 2.45 6.23 -3.49
CA ILE A 202 2.95 6.31 -2.12
C ILE A 202 4.22 5.47 -2.00
N TYR A 203 4.29 4.25 -2.54
CA TYR A 203 5.55 3.48 -2.52
C TYR A 203 6.67 4.17 -3.32
N SER A 204 6.34 4.76 -4.47
CA SER A 204 7.30 5.47 -5.31
C SER A 204 7.87 6.72 -4.66
N LEU A 205 7.08 7.45 -3.87
CA LEU A 205 7.53 8.68 -3.21
C LEU A 205 8.09 8.44 -1.80
N SER A 206 7.60 7.44 -1.08
CA SER A 206 7.92 7.22 0.35
C SER A 206 9.18 6.44 0.59
N ASN A 207 9.52 5.51 -0.30
CA ASN A 207 10.58 4.55 -0.06
C ASN A 207 11.81 4.89 -0.90
N SER A 208 12.87 5.38 -0.24
CA SER A 208 14.14 5.74 -0.89
C SER A 208 14.81 4.55 -1.57
N VAL A 209 14.64 3.34 -1.04
CA VAL A 209 15.14 2.08 -1.61
C VAL A 209 14.36 1.72 -2.88
N PHE A 210 13.04 1.88 -2.86
CA PHE A 210 12.21 1.65 -4.04
C PHE A 210 12.52 2.64 -5.17
N ARG A 211 12.73 3.93 -4.83
CA ARG A 211 13.21 4.94 -5.80
C ARG A 211 14.57 4.58 -6.41
N LEU A 212 15.49 4.05 -5.60
CA LEU A 212 16.79 3.60 -6.08
C LEU A 212 16.65 2.41 -7.04
N GLY A 213 15.78 1.45 -6.71
CA GLY A 213 15.43 0.34 -7.60
C GLY A 213 14.84 0.79 -8.92
N MET A 214 13.86 1.70 -8.91
CA MET A 214 13.28 2.28 -10.14
C MET A 214 14.31 3.02 -10.99
N ARG A 215 15.22 3.80 -10.37
CA ARG A 215 16.30 4.49 -11.09
C ARG A 215 17.26 3.51 -11.76
N ARG A 216 17.61 2.41 -11.09
CA ARG A 216 18.45 1.36 -11.67
C ARG A 216 17.74 0.66 -12.82
N LEU A 217 16.47 0.29 -12.65
CA LEU A 217 15.64 -0.27 -13.72
C LEU A 217 15.53 0.67 -14.93
N SER A 218 15.29 1.97 -14.71
CA SER A 218 15.24 2.95 -15.80
C SER A 218 16.59 3.10 -16.50
N GLN A 219 17.70 3.05 -15.76
CA GLN A 219 19.04 3.10 -16.33
C GLN A 219 19.33 1.85 -17.18
N THR A 220 18.98 0.65 -16.69
CA THR A 220 19.11 -0.60 -17.45
C THR A 220 18.25 -0.59 -18.71
N MET A 221 17.01 -0.09 -18.65
CA MET A 221 16.14 0.04 -19.82
C MET A 221 16.65 1.08 -20.82
N CYS A 222 17.25 2.18 -20.36
CA CYS A 222 17.93 3.15 -21.22
C CYS A 222 19.20 2.58 -21.86
N SER A 223 20.00 1.82 -21.13
CA SER A 223 21.17 1.12 -21.68
C SER A 223 20.79 0.04 -22.68
N PHE A 224 19.70 -0.70 -22.44
CA PHE A 224 19.16 -1.69 -23.39
C PHE A 224 18.60 -1.01 -24.65
N SER A 225 17.94 0.14 -24.49
CA SER A 225 17.48 0.96 -25.63
C SER A 225 18.64 1.51 -26.46
N HIS A 226 19.75 1.89 -25.82
CA HIS A 226 20.97 2.31 -26.51
C HIS A 226 21.68 1.15 -27.21
N CYS A 227 21.80 -0.03 -26.59
CA CYS A 227 22.38 -1.23 -27.22
C CYS A 227 21.53 -1.75 -28.40
N ALA A 228 20.20 -1.75 -28.26
CA ALA A 228 19.28 -2.14 -29.34
C ALA A 228 19.16 -1.08 -30.47
N ALA A 229 19.65 0.14 -30.23
CA ALA A 229 19.83 1.15 -31.28
C ALA A 229 21.18 0.95 -32.02
N ASP A 230 22.23 0.55 -31.30
CA ASP A 230 23.58 0.30 -31.86
C ASP A 230 23.63 -0.98 -32.72
N GLU A 231 22.93 -2.05 -32.31
CA GLU A 231 22.79 -3.28 -33.13
C GLU A 231 22.00 -3.08 -34.43
N ARG A 232 21.16 -2.04 -34.52
CA ARG A 232 20.43 -1.72 -35.76
C ARG A 232 21.26 -0.90 -36.75
N ASP A 233 22.36 -0.29 -36.33
CA ASP A 233 23.22 0.52 -37.21
C ASP A 233 24.36 -0.31 -37.86
N PHE A 234 24.60 -1.54 -37.38
CA PHE A 234 25.55 -2.49 -37.99
C PHE A 234 24.95 -3.33 -39.14
N GLY A 235 23.69 -3.08 -39.53
CA GLY A 235 22.92 -3.92 -40.44
C GLY A 235 22.88 -3.51 -41.93
N GLU A 236 23.41 -2.34 -42.33
CA GLU A 236 23.48 -1.97 -43.76
C GLU A 236 24.93 -1.90 -44.27
N PRO A 237 25.37 -2.81 -45.16
CA PRO A 237 26.65 -2.66 -45.84
C PRO A 237 26.55 -1.49 -46.85
N LYS A 238 27.30 -0.42 -46.59
CA LYS A 238 27.53 0.68 -47.55
C LYS A 238 27.96 0.12 -48.92
N PRO A 239 27.32 0.50 -50.04
CA PRO A 239 27.76 0.08 -51.37
C PRO A 239 29.12 0.73 -51.68
N ARG A 240 30.10 -0.14 -51.91
CA ARG A 240 31.48 0.22 -52.27
C ARG A 240 31.49 0.84 -53.67
N LYS A 241 31.67 2.16 -53.78
CA LYS A 241 31.88 2.83 -55.08
C LYS A 241 33.19 2.32 -55.69
N ARG A 242 33.08 1.61 -56.83
CA ARG A 242 34.20 1.19 -57.67
C ARG A 242 34.80 2.45 -58.33
N ALA A 243 35.98 2.86 -57.86
CA ALA A 243 36.88 3.67 -58.67
C ALA A 243 37.87 2.69 -59.32
N ASN A 244 37.89 2.68 -60.66
CA ASN A 244 39.12 2.52 -61.44
C ASN A 244 38.80 2.93 -62.88
N SER A 245 39.39 4.06 -63.27
CA SER A 245 39.53 4.48 -64.65
C SER A 245 40.76 3.78 -65.24
N CYS A 246 40.60 3.18 -66.41
CA CYS A 246 41.64 2.93 -67.41
C CYS A 246 41.05 3.48 -68.71
N SER A 247 41.74 4.20 -69.60
CA SER A 247 43.19 4.29 -69.81
C SER A 247 43.47 5.25 -71.00
N ILE A 248 44.73 5.68 -71.09
CA ILE A 248 45.45 6.35 -72.20
C ILE A 248 45.37 7.87 -72.21
#